data_AF-A0A840TND4-F1
#
_entry.id   AF-A0A840TND4-F1
#
_cell.length_a   1.000
_cell.length_b   1.000
_cell.length_c   1.000
_cell.angle_alpha   90.00
_cell.angle_beta   90.00
_cell.angle_gamma   90.00
#
_symmetry.space_group_name_H-M   'P 1'
#
loop_
_entity.id
_entity.type
_entity.pdbx_description
1 polymer ?
#
loop_
_entity_poly.entity_id
_entity_poly.type
_entity_poly.pdbx_seq_one_letter_code
_entity_poly.pdbx_strand_id
1 'polypeptide(L)'
;MNEADKAKAQLVIVTGMVVLYFIFKSPYFLYVGGAVGVLSIAIPAVGDLIVKGWYKIAEVLGAINGRILLSVIFFVILFPIALLSRIGKKNPMGLKRASEKSVFMERNHLYSAKDLENLW
;
A
#
# COMPACT_ATOMS: atom_id res chain seq x y z
N MET A 1 -20.19 -4.28 13.39
CA MET A 1 -19.77 -2.88 13.53
C MET A 1 -20.56 -2.28 14.67
N ASN A 2 -19.93 -1.47 15.53
CA ASN A 2 -20.65 -0.85 16.64
C ASN A 2 -21.64 0.21 16.11
N GLU A 3 -22.76 0.42 16.79
CA GLU A 3 -23.77 1.41 16.40
C GLU A 3 -23.18 2.84 16.33
N ALA A 4 -22.24 3.14 17.23
CA ALA A 4 -21.50 4.40 17.21
C ALA A 4 -20.67 4.59 15.92
N ASP A 5 -20.09 3.52 15.37
CA ASP A 5 -19.26 3.60 14.17
C ASP A 5 -20.12 3.77 12.91
N LYS A 6 -21.31 3.15 12.88
CA LYS A 6 -22.32 3.38 11.85
C LYS A 6 -22.79 4.83 11.83
N ALA A 7 -23.13 5.39 12.99
CA ALA A 7 -23.55 6.78 13.13
C ALA A 7 -22.43 7.75 12.71
N LYS A 8 -21.17 7.49 13.07
CA LYS A 8 -20.01 8.26 12.59
C LYS A 8 -19.89 8.19 11.07
N ALA A 9 -20.01 7.00 10.47
CA ALA A 9 -19.94 6.85 9.02
C ALA A 9 -21.06 7.63 8.30
N GLN A 10 -22.29 7.57 8.80
CA GLN A 10 -23.41 8.35 8.28
C GLN A 10 -23.14 9.86 8.39
N LEU A 11 -22.64 10.32 9.54
CA LEU A 11 -22.27 11.72 9.74
C LEU A 11 -21.17 12.16 8.78
N VAL A 12 -20.13 11.33 8.57
CA VAL A 12 -19.06 11.60 7.61
C VAL A 12 -19.61 11.72 6.18
N ILE A 13 -20.54 10.84 5.79
CA ILE A 13 -21.18 10.91 4.46
C ILE A 13 -21.95 12.23 4.31
N VAL A 14 -22.80 12.58 5.28
CA VAL A 14 -23.58 13.83 5.24
C VAL A 14 -22.66 15.05 5.23
N THR A 15 -21.63 15.05 6.08
CA THR A 15 -20.64 16.14 6.16
C THR A 15 -19.87 16.27 4.85
N GLY A 16 -19.45 15.17 4.24
CA GLY A 16 -18.81 15.15 2.93
C GLY A 16 -19.68 15.77 1.85
N MET A 17 -20.98 15.45 1.82
CA MET A 17 -21.92 16.07 0.87
C MET A 17 -22.06 17.58 1.10
N VAL A 18 -22.08 18.04 2.35
CA VAL A 18 -22.10 19.48 2.68
C VAL A 18 -20.81 20.17 2.24
N VAL A 19 -19.64 19.58 2.48
CA VAL A 19 -18.35 20.12 2.00
C VAL A 19 -18.31 20.19 0.48
N LEU A 20 -18.81 19.16 -0.22
CA LEU A 20 -18.94 19.17 -1.68
C LEU A 20 -19.87 20.28 -2.17
N TYR A 21 -20.95 20.58 -1.45
CA TYR A 21 -21.78 21.75 -1.75
C TYR A 21 -20.97 23.06 -1.70
N PHE A 22 -20.10 23.26 -0.69
CA PHE A 22 -19.29 24.48 -0.63
C PHE A 22 -18.26 24.61 -1.75
N ILE A 23 -17.72 23.48 -2.24
CA ILE A 23 -16.73 23.46 -3.33
C ILE A 23 -17.42 23.68 -4.68
N PHE A 24 -18.47 22.92 -4.97
CA PHE A 24 -19.13 22.90 -6.28
C PHE A 24 -20.30 23.88 -6.40
N LYS A 25 -20.76 24.47 -5.28
CA LYS A 25 -21.92 25.37 -5.16
C LYS A 25 -23.22 24.83 -5.76
N SER A 26 -23.31 23.50 -5.90
CA SER A 26 -24.43 22.83 -6.54
C SER A 26 -25.45 22.37 -5.49
N PRO A 27 -26.71 22.83 -5.54
CA PRO A 27 -27.70 22.56 -4.50
C PRO A 27 -28.07 21.07 -4.40
N TYR A 28 -27.82 20.29 -5.47
CA TYR A 28 -28.05 18.84 -5.47
C TYR A 28 -27.34 18.12 -4.32
N PHE A 29 -26.12 18.54 -3.95
CA PHE A 29 -25.38 17.92 -2.85
C PHE A 29 -26.03 18.15 -1.49
N LEU A 30 -26.66 19.32 -1.28
CA LEU A 30 -27.43 19.60 -0.05
C LEU A 30 -28.69 18.75 0.02
N TYR A 31 -29.44 18.61 -1.08
CA TYR A 31 -30.64 17.77 -1.11
C TYR A 31 -30.31 16.30 -0.87
N VAL A 32 -29.25 15.78 -1.50
CA VAL A 32 -28.82 14.40 -1.32
C VAL A 32 -28.28 14.17 0.10
N GLY A 33 -27.45 15.07 0.62
CA GLY A 33 -26.93 14.96 1.99
C GLY A 33 -28.04 15.02 3.04
N GLY A 34 -28.99 15.94 2.87
CA GLY A 34 -30.17 16.05 3.73
C GLY A 34 -31.05 14.80 3.67
N ALA A 35 -31.35 14.29 2.47
CA ALA A 35 -32.13 13.08 2.29
C ALA A 35 -31.46 11.86 2.93
N VAL A 36 -30.14 11.67 2.72
CA VAL A 36 -29.38 10.58 3.32
C VAL A 36 -29.38 10.68 4.85
N GLY A 37 -29.19 11.88 5.41
CA GLY A 37 -29.23 12.11 6.85
C GLY A 37 -30.60 11.79 7.45
N VAL A 38 -31.68 12.32 6.85
CA VAL A 38 -33.05 12.08 7.32
C VAL A 38 -33.44 10.61 7.20
N LEU A 39 -33.15 9.96 6.06
CA LEU A 39 -33.46 8.55 5.84
C LEU A 39 -32.68 7.63 6.79
N SER A 40 -31.43 7.99 7.13
CA SER A 40 -30.62 7.21 8.07
C SER A 40 -31.16 7.25 9.49
N ILE A 41 -31.74 8.38 9.91
CA ILE A 41 -32.34 8.55 11.25
C ILE A 41 -33.75 7.95 11.28
N ALA A 42 -34.56 8.18 10.24
CA ALA A 42 -35.94 7.74 10.19
C ALA A 42 -36.07 6.22 10.02
N ILE A 43 -35.15 5.59 9.28
CA ILE A 43 -35.19 4.16 8.96
C ILE A 43 -33.79 3.56 9.17
N PRO A 44 -33.50 2.99 10.36
CA PRO A 44 -32.20 2.42 10.69
C PRO A 44 -31.70 1.39 9.68
N ALA A 45 -32.60 0.57 9.12
CA ALA A 45 -32.26 -0.42 8.10
C ALA A 45 -31.69 0.21 6.82
N VAL A 46 -32.21 1.37 6.40
CA VAL A 46 -31.70 2.10 5.22
C VAL A 46 -30.34 2.71 5.54
N GLY A 47 -30.20 3.31 6.72
CA GLY A 47 -28.92 3.82 7.21
C GLY A 47 -27.82 2.73 7.24
N ASP A 48 -28.15 1.53 7.69
CA ASP A 48 -27.24 0.38 7.70
C ASP A 48 -26.84 -0.07 6.29
N LEU A 49 -27.77 -0.07 5.34
CA LEU A 49 -27.48 -0.41 3.94
C LEU A 49 -26.54 0.63 3.28
N ILE A 50 -26.78 1.92 3.53
CA ILE A 50 -25.92 3.01 3.04
C ILE A 50 -24.50 2.84 3.57
N VAL A 51 -24.37 2.63 4.88
CA VAL A 51 -23.09 2.42 5.53
C VAL A 51 -22.39 1.17 4.97
N LYS A 52 -23.11 0.06 4.79
CA LYS A 52 -22.56 -1.15 4.18
C LYS A 52 -22.05 -0.91 2.75
N GLY A 53 -22.79 -0.16 1.95
CA GLY A 53 -22.37 0.26 0.61
C GLY A 53 -21.11 1.12 0.65
N TRP A 54 -21.05 2.09 1.55
CA TRP A 54 -19.90 2.96 1.77
C TRP A 54 -18.64 2.18 2.14
N TYR A 55 -18.73 1.25 3.09
CA TYR A 55 -17.60 0.42 3.49
C TYR A 55 -17.12 -0.50 2.37
N LYS A 56 -18.00 -1.00 1.51
CA LYS A 56 -17.61 -1.79 0.34
C LYS A 56 -16.78 -0.97 -0.66
N ILE A 57 -17.13 0.30 -0.84
CA ILE A 57 -16.33 1.23 -1.66
C ILE A 57 -14.98 1.47 -0.99
N ALA A 58 -14.95 1.70 0.32
CA ALA A 58 -13.72 1.92 1.08
C ALA A 58 -12.78 0.69 1.03
N GLU A 59 -13.32 -0.52 1.05
CA GLU A 59 -12.55 -1.77 0.92
C GLU A 59 -11.87 -1.87 -0.46
N VAL A 60 -12.61 -1.59 -1.53
CA VAL A 60 -12.05 -1.58 -2.89
C VAL A 60 -10.97 -0.51 -3.04
N LEU A 61 -11.22 0.70 -2.53
CA LEU A 61 -10.22 1.78 -2.53
C LEU A 61 -8.98 1.40 -1.70
N GLY A 62 -9.17 0.75 -0.55
CA GLY A 62 -8.08 0.26 0.29
C GLY A 62 -7.22 -0.80 -0.42
N ALA A 63 -7.85 -1.73 -1.15
CA ALA A 63 -7.16 -2.74 -1.93
C ALA A 63 -6.32 -2.13 -3.06
N ILE A 64 -6.84 -1.08 -3.71
CA ILE A 64 -6.11 -0.33 -4.74
C ILE A 64 -4.95 0.45 -4.10
N ASN A 65 -5.19 1.12 -2.98
CA ASN A 65 -4.19 1.94 -2.29
C ASN A 65 -2.95 1.15 -1.91
N GLY A 66 -3.08 -0.10 -1.43
CA GLY A 66 -1.93 -0.94 -1.12
C GLY A 66 -1.03 -1.20 -2.34
N ARG A 67 -1.63 -1.42 -3.52
CA ARG A 67 -0.89 -1.61 -4.78
C ARG A 67 -0.22 -0.32 -5.24
N ILE A 68 -0.94 0.81 -5.15
CA ILE A 68 -0.40 2.12 -5.51
C ILE A 68 0.79 2.47 -4.61
N LEU A 69 0.64 2.35 -3.30
CA LEU A 69 1.69 2.67 -2.34
C LEU A 69 2.95 1.83 -2.58
N LEU A 70 2.81 0.52 -2.75
CA LEU A 70 3.93 -0.37 -3.07
C LEU A 70 4.58 -0.02 -4.41
N SER A 71 3.78 0.30 -5.43
CA SER A 71 4.30 0.71 -6.74
C SER A 71 5.08 2.02 -6.64
N VAL A 72 4.56 3.01 -5.90
CA VAL A 72 5.24 4.28 -5.66
C VAL A 72 6.56 4.06 -4.92
N ILE A 73 6.56 3.27 -3.84
CA ILE A 73 7.79 2.92 -3.10
C ILE A 73 8.79 2.23 -4.02
N PHE A 74 8.34 1.28 -4.84
CA PHE A 74 9.20 0.60 -5.80
C PHE A 74 9.83 1.58 -6.78
N PHE A 75 9.04 2.42 -7.46
CA PHE A 75 9.56 3.30 -8.51
C PHE A 75 10.37 4.49 -7.98
N VAL A 76 10.03 5.02 -6.80
CA VAL A 76 10.69 6.20 -6.22
C VAL A 76 11.93 5.82 -5.42
N ILE A 77 11.96 4.64 -4.79
CA ILE A 77 13.05 4.23 -3.90
C ILE A 77 13.82 3.04 -4.47
N LEU A 78 13.16 1.89 -4.65
CA LEU A 78 13.88 0.65 -4.98
C LEU A 78 14.46 0.67 -6.40
N PHE A 79 13.71 1.18 -7.37
CA PHE A 79 14.08 1.26 -8.77
C PHE A 79 15.33 2.13 -9.00
N PRO A 80 15.43 3.37 -8.50
CA PRO A 80 16.65 4.16 -8.67
C PRO A 80 17.84 3.52 -7.94
N ILE A 81 17.64 2.92 -6.75
CA ILE A 81 18.70 2.18 -6.05
C ILE A 81 19.20 1.01 -6.90
N ALA A 82 18.29 0.24 -7.50
CA ALA A 82 18.63 -0.87 -8.40
C ALA A 82 19.32 -0.39 -9.68
N LEU A 83 18.95 0.77 -10.21
CA LEU A 83 19.60 1.34 -11.39
C LEU A 83 21.03 1.77 -11.07
N LEU A 84 21.23 2.46 -9.94
CA LEU A 84 22.56 2.86 -9.46
C LEU A 84 23.44 1.64 -9.16
N SER A 85 22.88 0.61 -8.52
CA SER A 85 23.61 -0.62 -8.23
C SER A 85 24.01 -1.38 -9.50
N ARG A 86 23.20 -1.30 -10.57
CA ARG A 86 23.49 -1.89 -11.89
C ARG A 86 24.58 -1.14 -12.65
N ILE A 87 24.70 0.19 -12.49
CA ILE A 87 25.77 0.99 -13.10
C ILE A 87 27.13 0.64 -12.46
N GLY A 88 27.15 0.35 -11.15
CA GLY A 88 28.31 -0.25 -10.52
C GLY A 88 28.56 -1.66 -11.09
N LYS A 89 29.69 -1.89 -11.76
CA LYS A 89 30.19 -3.22 -12.20
C LYS A 89 30.51 -4.17 -11.01
N LYS A 90 29.82 -4.06 -9.88
CA LYS A 90 29.98 -5.01 -8.79
C LYS A 90 29.30 -6.31 -9.23
N ASN A 91 30.08 -7.38 -9.30
CA ASN A 91 29.63 -8.76 -9.49
C ASN A 91 29.63 -9.45 -8.11
N PRO A 92 28.79 -9.03 -7.14
CA PRO A 92 28.88 -9.51 -5.76
C PRO A 92 28.67 -11.01 -5.64
N MET A 93 27.98 -11.62 -6.62
CA MET A 93 27.70 -13.06 -6.68
C MET A 93 28.57 -13.81 -7.70
N GLY A 94 29.56 -13.17 -8.33
CA GLY A 94 30.43 -13.85 -9.30
C GLY A 94 29.73 -14.35 -10.58
N LEU A 95 28.45 -14.01 -10.79
CA LEU A 95 27.57 -14.58 -11.84
C LEU A 95 28.01 -14.26 -13.27
N LYS A 96 28.72 -13.16 -13.49
CA LYS A 96 29.39 -12.93 -14.79
C LYS A 96 30.70 -13.69 -14.80
N ARG A 97 30.81 -14.70 -15.69
CA ARG A 97 32.08 -15.37 -16.00
C ARG A 97 33.13 -14.31 -16.35
N ALA A 98 34.15 -14.18 -15.51
CA ALA A 98 35.39 -13.56 -15.94
C ALA A 98 35.97 -14.41 -17.09
N SER A 99 36.84 -13.82 -17.91
CA SER A 99 37.54 -14.49 -19.02
C SER A 99 38.57 -15.55 -18.54
N GLU A 100 38.27 -16.22 -17.44
CA GLU A 100 39.11 -17.23 -16.82
C GLU A 100 38.64 -18.62 -17.22
N LYS A 101 39.58 -19.56 -17.32
CA LYS A 101 39.34 -20.94 -17.76
C LYS A 101 38.55 -21.76 -16.75
N SER A 102 38.36 -21.27 -15.53
CA SER A 102 37.80 -21.99 -14.40
C SER A 102 36.89 -21.11 -13.56
N VAL A 103 35.85 -21.72 -12.98
CA VAL A 103 34.97 -21.11 -11.96
C VAL A 103 35.45 -21.37 -10.54
N PHE A 104 36.54 -22.14 -10.37
CA PHE A 104 37.16 -22.35 -9.07
C PHE A 104 37.95 -21.10 -8.66
N MET A 105 37.72 -20.63 -7.43
CA MET A 105 38.54 -19.57 -6.84
C MET A 105 39.74 -20.20 -6.13
N GLU A 106 40.95 -19.79 -6.50
CA GLU A 106 42.16 -20.23 -5.82
C GLU A 106 42.21 -19.62 -4.42
N ARG A 107 42.18 -20.48 -3.39
CA ARG A 107 42.31 -20.06 -1.99
C ARG A 107 43.74 -20.28 -1.53
N ASN A 108 44.57 -19.25 -1.68
CA ASN A 108 45.92 -19.21 -1.09
C ASN A 108 45.82 -18.90 0.41
N HIS A 109 45.21 -19.81 1.18
CA HIS A 109 45.08 -19.70 2.63
C HIS A 109 46.11 -20.61 3.32
N LEU A 110 46.92 -20.03 4.20
CA LEU A 110 47.82 -20.80 5.06
C LEU A 110 47.02 -21.36 6.23
N TYR A 111 46.77 -22.66 6.20
CA TYR A 111 45.99 -23.35 7.21
C TYR A 111 46.61 -23.21 8.59
N SER A 112 45.78 -22.83 9.56
CA SER A 112 46.12 -22.75 10.98
C SER A 112 45.41 -23.85 11.76
N ALA A 113 45.88 -24.15 12.98
CA ALA A 113 45.26 -25.17 13.83
C ALA A 113 43.76 -24.93 14.08
N LYS A 114 43.35 -23.65 14.09
CA LYS A 114 41.96 -23.23 14.28
C LYS A 114 41.05 -23.62 13.11
N ASP A 115 41.61 -23.73 11.90
CA ASP A 115 40.85 -24.13 10.71
C ASP A 115 40.51 -25.63 10.70
N LEU A 116 41.13 -26.41 11.58
CA LEU A 116 40.93 -27.86 11.73
C LEU A 116 39.99 -28.22 12.88
N GLU A 117 39.55 -27.25 13.69
CA GLU A 117 38.66 -27.49 14.83
C GLU A 117 37.24 -27.87 14.39
N ASN A 118 36.78 -27.40 13.22
CA ASN A 118 35.48 -27.74 12.66
C ASN A 118 35.60 -28.04 11.16
N LEU A 119 35.82 -29.32 10.85
CA LEU A 119 36.05 -29.83 9.49
C LEU A 119 34.74 -30.04 8.67
N TRP A 120 33.57 -29.71 9.24
CA TRP A 120 32.25 -30.00 8.67
C TRP A 120 31.44 -28.73 8.38
#